data_AF-A0A7C1U527-F1
#
_entry.id   AF-A0A7C1U527-F1
#
_cell.length_a   1.000
_cell.length_b   1.000
_cell.length_c   1.000
_cell.angle_alpha   90.00
_cell.angle_beta   90.00
_cell.angle_gamma   90.00
#
_symmetry.space_group_name_H-M   'P 1'
#
loop_
_entity.id
_entity.type
_entity.pdbx_description
1 polymer ?
#
loop_
_entity_poly.entity_id
_entity_poly.type
_entity_poly.pdbx_seq_one_letter_code
_entity_poly.pdbx_strand_id
1 'polypeptide(L)'
;MNRRDFLRMATSSAALGWAFPVSAEGSRERILDGIDARIEKHRKGDAVLTLTGPDGRRLASGAAVKIQQKRHKFLFGCNIFKLHKCRTPDDNAAYAKHFDELLNFATLPFYWWNYERQRGKPDDERTEEIVRWCKDRGITMKGHPLAWNYVDPRWLADDPGRAMELQLKRIGRCVRRFRNDMDIWDVVNAAKPYD
;
A
#
# COMPACT_ATOMS: atom_id res chain seq x y z
N MET A 1 -19.90 -3.30 3.32
CA MET A 1 -19.04 -3.94 2.30
C MET A 1 -17.88 -4.62 3.01
N ASN A 2 -17.82 -5.95 3.01
CA ASN A 2 -16.73 -6.70 3.65
C ASN A 2 -15.53 -6.86 2.69
N ARG A 3 -14.39 -7.35 3.17
CA ARG A 3 -13.17 -7.54 2.35
C ARG A 3 -13.40 -8.43 1.11
N ARG A 4 -14.27 -9.44 1.20
CA ARG A 4 -14.63 -10.29 0.06
C ARG A 4 -15.44 -9.51 -0.97
N ASP A 5 -16.35 -8.65 -0.54
CA ASP A 5 -17.14 -7.78 -1.42
C ASP A 5 -16.23 -6.78 -2.15
N PHE A 6 -15.26 -6.18 -1.45
CA PHE A 6 -14.27 -5.27 -2.05
C PHE A 6 -13.41 -5.98 -3.11
N LEU A 7 -12.90 -7.19 -2.83
CA LEU A 7 -12.11 -7.96 -3.79
C LEU A 7 -12.93 -8.37 -5.04
N ARG A 8 -14.22 -8.70 -4.86
CA ARG A 8 -15.13 -9.00 -5.97
C ARG A 8 -15.42 -7.77 -6.84
N MET A 9 -15.43 -6.58 -6.26
CA MET A 9 -15.71 -5.33 -6.97
C MET A 9 -14.46 -4.77 -7.67
N ALA A 10 -13.27 -4.91 -7.06
CA ALA A 10 -12.00 -4.44 -7.64
C ALA A 10 -11.59 -5.21 -8.91
N THR A 11 -11.98 -6.49 -9.05
CA THR A 11 -11.77 -7.25 -10.29
C THR A 11 -12.58 -6.75 -11.48
N SER A 12 -13.59 -5.90 -11.25
CA SER A 12 -14.49 -5.40 -12.29
C SER A 12 -14.06 -4.06 -12.89
N SER A 13 -13.05 -3.38 -12.32
CA SER A 13 -12.74 -1.98 -12.68
C SER A 13 -11.27 -1.71 -13.06
N ALA A 14 -10.47 -2.74 -13.36
CA ALA A 14 -9.09 -2.57 -13.81
C ALA A 14 -8.82 -3.30 -15.13
N ALA A 15 -9.24 -2.72 -16.25
CA ALA A 15 -8.75 -3.08 -17.56
C ALA A 15 -8.87 -1.89 -18.53
N LEU A 16 -7.97 -0.91 -18.41
CA LEU A 16 -7.58 -0.07 -19.54
C LEU A 16 -6.12 -0.39 -19.85
N GLY A 17 -5.95 -1.48 -20.61
CA GLY A 17 -4.70 -1.99 -21.14
C GLY A 17 -5.03 -3.10 -22.12
N TRP A 18 -4.98 -2.79 -23.42
CA TRP A 18 -4.95 -3.69 -24.59
C TRP A 18 -5.65 -5.04 -24.37
N ALA A 19 -6.96 -5.07 -24.62
CA ALA A 19 -7.75 -6.29 -24.59
C ALA A 19 -7.39 -7.19 -25.77
N PHE A 20 -6.58 -8.23 -25.53
CA PHE A 20 -6.63 -9.42 -26.35
C PHE A 20 -7.90 -10.20 -25.99
N PRO A 21 -8.75 -10.60 -26.96
CA PRO A 21 -9.93 -11.40 -26.67
C PRO A 21 -9.48 -12.83 -26.38
N VAL A 22 -9.05 -13.10 -25.14
CA VAL A 22 -9.02 -14.47 -24.64
C VAL A 22 -10.47 -14.84 -24.37
N SER A 23 -10.97 -15.90 -25.00
CA SER A 23 -12.27 -16.49 -24.66
C SER A 23 -12.29 -16.82 -23.15
N ALA A 24 -12.90 -15.93 -22.38
CA ALA A 24 -12.62 -15.79 -20.95
C ALA A 24 -13.38 -16.81 -20.09
N GLU A 25 -14.52 -17.33 -20.55
CA GLU A 25 -15.39 -18.16 -19.71
C GLU A 25 -14.81 -19.56 -19.44
N GLY A 26 -14.45 -20.31 -20.49
CA GLY A 26 -13.85 -21.63 -20.33
C GLY A 26 -12.43 -21.65 -19.74
N SER A 27 -11.75 -20.49 -19.70
CA SER A 27 -10.46 -20.35 -19.01
C SER A 27 -10.64 -19.98 -17.54
N ARG A 28 -11.64 -19.15 -17.21
CA ARG A 28 -11.96 -18.72 -15.85
C ARG A 28 -12.43 -19.88 -15.00
N GLU A 29 -13.34 -20.71 -15.49
CA GLU A 29 -13.83 -21.88 -14.74
C GLU A 29 -12.67 -22.84 -14.43
N ARG A 30 -11.78 -23.10 -15.38
CA ARG A 30 -10.56 -23.91 -15.14
C ARG A 30 -9.59 -23.27 -14.15
N ILE A 31 -9.43 -21.94 -14.16
CA ILE A 31 -8.56 -21.24 -13.19
C ILE A 31 -9.15 -21.27 -11.77
N LEU A 32 -10.48 -21.12 -11.67
CA LEU A 32 -11.19 -21.08 -10.39
C LEU A 32 -11.47 -22.47 -9.83
N ASP A 33 -11.52 -23.49 -10.68
CA ASP A 33 -11.74 -24.87 -10.26
C ASP A 33 -10.68 -25.31 -9.24
N GLY A 34 -11.14 -25.94 -8.16
CA GLY A 34 -10.31 -26.38 -7.04
C GLY A 34 -9.59 -25.28 -6.26
N ILE A 35 -9.93 -23.99 -6.42
CA ILE A 35 -9.28 -22.89 -5.66
C ILE A 35 -9.38 -23.11 -4.16
N ASP A 36 -10.56 -23.48 -3.65
CA ASP A 36 -10.75 -23.64 -2.21
C ASP A 36 -9.88 -24.77 -1.66
N ALA A 37 -9.81 -25.92 -2.36
CA ALA A 37 -8.92 -27.03 -2.00
C ALA A 37 -7.44 -26.63 -2.03
N ARG A 38 -7.00 -25.84 -3.02
CA ARG A 38 -5.63 -25.31 -3.07
C ARG A 38 -5.35 -24.30 -1.96
N ILE A 39 -6.33 -23.47 -1.58
CA ILE A 39 -6.21 -22.53 -0.46
C ILE A 39 -6.04 -23.31 0.84
N GLU A 40 -6.88 -24.32 1.10
CA GLU A 40 -6.73 -25.19 2.27
C GLU A 40 -5.35 -25.84 2.32
N LYS A 41 -4.90 -26.41 1.20
CA LYS A 41 -3.63 -27.13 1.13
C LYS A 41 -2.38 -26.24 1.21
N HIS A 42 -2.39 -25.06 0.59
CA HIS A 42 -1.17 -24.27 0.36
C HIS A 42 -1.16 -22.91 1.07
N ARG A 43 -2.31 -22.41 1.55
CA ARG A 43 -2.45 -21.05 2.09
C ARG A 43 -3.10 -21.00 3.47
N LYS A 44 -3.41 -22.15 4.06
CA LYS A 44 -3.93 -22.30 5.42
C LYS A 44 -3.08 -23.28 6.21
N GLY A 45 -3.25 -23.24 7.52
CA GLY A 45 -2.64 -24.14 8.47
C GLY A 45 -3.47 -24.15 9.76
N ASP A 46 -3.32 -25.21 10.53
CA ASP A 46 -4.06 -25.39 11.77
C ASP A 46 -3.52 -24.48 12.88
N ALA A 47 -4.43 -23.98 13.71
CA ALA A 47 -4.10 -23.20 14.89
C ALA A 47 -4.94 -23.68 16.07
N VAL A 48 -4.29 -23.90 17.22
CA VAL A 48 -4.95 -24.28 18.47
C VAL A 48 -4.97 -23.06 19.39
N LEU A 49 -6.17 -22.68 19.86
CA LEU A 49 -6.36 -21.56 20.78
C LEU A 49 -6.73 -22.09 22.16
N THR A 50 -6.04 -21.62 23.20
CA THR A 50 -6.44 -21.84 24.60
C THR A 50 -7.10 -20.57 25.12
N LEU A 51 -8.36 -20.67 25.57
CA LEU A 51 -9.14 -19.53 26.05
C LEU A 51 -9.28 -19.59 27.58
N THR A 52 -8.87 -18.52 28.25
CA THR A 52 -8.95 -18.35 29.71
C THR A 52 -9.87 -17.19 30.08
N GLY A 53 -10.64 -17.36 31.15
CA GLY A 53 -11.44 -16.31 31.73
C GLY A 53 -10.61 -15.30 32.54
N PRO A 54 -11.23 -14.23 33.06
CA PRO A 54 -10.56 -13.23 33.90
C PRO A 54 -9.94 -13.78 35.19
N ASP A 55 -10.43 -14.94 35.66
CA ASP A 55 -9.93 -15.67 36.82
C ASP A 55 -8.71 -16.56 36.51
N GLY A 56 -8.21 -16.52 35.26
CA GLY A 56 -7.09 -17.34 34.80
C GLY A 56 -7.45 -18.80 34.53
N ARG A 57 -8.71 -19.21 34.74
CA ARG A 57 -9.15 -20.58 34.49
C ARG A 57 -9.57 -20.75 33.04
N ARG A 58 -9.44 -21.97 32.52
CA ARG A 58 -9.92 -22.29 31.17
C ARG A 58 -11.43 -22.12 31.11
N LEU A 59 -11.93 -21.57 29.99
CA LEU A 59 -13.37 -21.54 29.74
C LEU A 59 -13.95 -22.96 29.74
N ALA A 60 -15.15 -23.09 30.31
CA ALA A 60 -15.84 -24.38 30.36
C ALA A 60 -16.14 -24.91 28.95
N SER A 61 -16.16 -26.24 28.81
CA SER A 61 -16.57 -26.88 27.56
C SER A 61 -17.98 -26.46 27.18
N GLY A 62 -18.22 -26.20 25.89
CA GLY A 62 -19.52 -25.74 25.38
C GLY A 62 -19.80 -24.24 25.51
N ALA A 63 -18.89 -23.45 26.07
CA ALA A 63 -19.03 -22.00 26.10
C ALA A 63 -19.08 -21.41 24.67
N ALA A 64 -20.06 -20.54 24.41
CA ALA A 64 -20.15 -19.84 23.13
C ALA A 64 -19.07 -18.74 23.06
N VAL A 65 -18.20 -18.81 22.04
CA VAL A 65 -17.13 -17.84 21.83
C VAL A 65 -17.20 -17.24 20.43
N LYS A 66 -16.92 -15.94 20.32
CA LYS A 66 -16.79 -15.24 19.04
C LYS A 66 -15.32 -14.89 18.81
N ILE A 67 -14.73 -15.49 17.78
CA ILE A 67 -13.36 -15.20 17.36
C ILE A 67 -13.42 -14.30 16.13
N GLN A 68 -12.70 -13.18 16.17
CA GLN A 68 -12.60 -12.25 15.04
C GLN A 68 -11.14 -11.85 14.83
N GLN A 69 -10.63 -12.07 13.62
CA GLN A 69 -9.34 -11.53 13.21
C GLN A 69 -9.43 -10.01 13.13
N LYS A 70 -8.63 -9.30 13.93
CA LYS A 70 -8.58 -7.83 13.95
C LYS A 70 -7.48 -7.26 13.05
N ARG A 71 -6.35 -7.96 12.92
CA ARG A 71 -5.21 -7.59 12.06
C ARG A 71 -4.53 -8.84 11.48
N HIS A 72 -3.65 -8.64 10.51
CA HIS A 72 -2.83 -9.69 9.92
C HIS A 72 -1.44 -9.17 9.54
N LYS A 73 -0.46 -10.08 9.51
CA LYS A 73 0.93 -9.75 9.14
C LYS A 73 1.12 -9.52 7.65
N PHE A 74 0.31 -10.17 6.80
CA PHE A 74 0.35 -9.95 5.35
C PHE A 74 0.10 -8.47 5.04
N LEU A 75 0.98 -7.82 4.28
CA LEU A 75 0.79 -6.41 3.95
C LEU A 75 -0.20 -6.31 2.78
N PHE A 76 -1.36 -5.72 3.05
CA PHE A 76 -2.41 -5.46 2.08
C PHE A 76 -2.68 -3.95 2.06
N GLY A 77 -2.40 -3.33 0.92
CA GLY A 77 -2.24 -1.88 0.86
C GLY A 77 -2.59 -1.25 -0.46
N CYS A 78 -2.51 0.08 -0.46
CA CYS A 78 -2.71 0.93 -1.62
C CYS A 78 -1.82 2.19 -1.51
N ASN A 79 -1.76 2.98 -2.57
CA ASN A 79 -1.26 4.34 -2.47
C ASN A 79 -2.22 5.21 -1.64
N ILE A 80 -1.67 6.10 -0.81
CA ILE A 80 -2.43 6.97 0.10
C ILE A 80 -2.50 8.43 -0.36
N PHE A 81 -2.36 8.66 -1.67
CA PHE A 81 -2.07 9.99 -2.22
C PHE A 81 -3.19 11.01 -2.00
N LYS A 82 -4.42 10.53 -1.81
CA LYS A 82 -5.64 11.33 -1.69
C LYS A 82 -6.08 11.62 -0.26
N LEU A 83 -5.36 11.16 0.76
CA LEU A 83 -5.68 11.46 2.15
C LEU A 83 -5.85 12.99 2.34
N HIS A 84 -7.02 13.47 2.77
CA HIS A 84 -7.33 14.91 2.90
C HIS A 84 -7.32 15.73 1.59
N LYS A 85 -7.31 15.08 0.42
CA LYS A 85 -7.31 15.71 -0.91
C LYS A 85 -8.42 15.18 -1.84
N CYS A 86 -9.49 14.64 -1.26
CA CYS A 86 -10.72 14.28 -1.97
C CYS A 86 -11.57 15.53 -2.29
N ARG A 87 -12.68 15.36 -3.01
CA ARG A 87 -13.51 16.49 -3.50
C ARG A 87 -14.24 17.21 -2.37
N THR A 88 -14.72 16.49 -1.36
CA THR A 88 -15.51 17.03 -0.25
C THR A 88 -14.96 16.60 1.11
N PRO A 89 -15.34 17.27 2.21
CA PRO A 89 -15.04 16.79 3.56
C PRO A 89 -15.54 15.36 3.82
N ASP A 90 -16.74 15.02 3.33
CA ASP A 90 -17.31 13.69 3.47
C ASP A 90 -16.50 12.63 2.71
N ASP A 91 -16.03 12.95 1.50
CA ASP A 91 -15.16 12.05 0.74
C ASP A 91 -13.81 11.84 1.46
N ASN A 92 -13.28 12.87 2.12
CA ASN A 92 -12.07 12.76 2.91
C ASN A 92 -12.27 11.84 4.13
N ALA A 93 -13.40 12.00 4.83
CA ALA A 93 -13.74 11.15 5.96
C ALA A 93 -13.95 9.68 5.52
N ALA A 94 -14.67 9.47 4.42
CA ALA A 94 -14.88 8.15 3.84
C ALA A 94 -13.57 7.50 3.39
N TYR A 95 -12.70 8.25 2.72
CA TYR A 95 -11.38 7.77 2.30
C TYR A 95 -10.54 7.32 3.49
N ALA A 96 -10.40 8.17 4.52
CA ALA A 96 -9.62 7.85 5.71
C ALA A 96 -10.17 6.63 6.45
N LYS A 97 -11.50 6.58 6.64
CA LYS A 97 -12.19 5.45 7.30
C LYS A 97 -11.94 4.13 6.56
N HIS A 98 -12.18 4.11 5.26
CA HIS A 98 -12.04 2.88 4.48
C HIS A 98 -10.59 2.44 4.32
N PHE A 99 -9.64 3.38 4.25
CA PHE A 99 -8.23 3.04 4.22
C PHE A 99 -7.81 2.33 5.50
N ASP A 100 -8.16 2.87 6.67
CA ASP A 100 -7.84 2.29 7.99
C ASP A 100 -8.53 0.94 8.23
N GLU A 101 -9.80 0.81 7.84
CA GLU A 101 -10.57 -0.42 8.05
C GLU A 101 -10.14 -1.59 7.16
N LEU A 102 -9.60 -1.31 5.97
CA LEU A 102 -9.33 -2.33 4.95
C LEU A 102 -7.84 -2.61 4.74
N LEU A 103 -6.96 -1.65 4.99
CA LEU A 103 -5.56 -1.68 4.59
C LEU A 103 -4.62 -1.54 5.80
N ASN A 104 -3.51 -2.26 5.77
CA ASN A 104 -2.44 -2.15 6.78
C ASN A 104 -1.09 -1.73 6.16
N PHE A 105 -1.09 -1.34 4.88
CA PHE A 105 0.09 -0.92 4.14
C PHE A 105 -0.20 0.29 3.23
N ALA A 106 0.63 1.32 3.29
CA ALA A 106 0.44 2.57 2.56
C ALA A 106 1.67 2.93 1.72
N THR A 107 1.46 3.22 0.44
CA THR A 107 2.50 3.77 -0.44
C THR A 107 2.42 5.30 -0.49
N LEU A 108 3.50 5.98 -0.12
CA LEU A 108 3.63 7.45 -0.08
C LEU A 108 4.34 7.96 -1.34
N PRO A 109 3.91 9.11 -1.91
CA PRO A 109 4.42 9.59 -3.18
C PRO A 109 5.71 10.40 -3.00
N PHE A 110 6.79 9.93 -3.62
CA PHE A 110 8.09 10.60 -3.71
C PHE A 110 8.46 10.94 -5.17
N TYR A 111 7.49 11.02 -6.07
CA TYR A 111 7.71 11.46 -7.46
C TYR A 111 8.41 12.83 -7.51
N TRP A 112 9.64 12.91 -8.01
CA TRP A 112 10.49 14.10 -7.84
C TRP A 112 9.83 15.38 -8.37
N TRP A 113 9.21 15.32 -9.55
CA TRP A 113 8.52 16.44 -10.19
C TRP A 113 7.34 17.02 -9.39
N ASN A 114 6.71 16.22 -8.53
CA ASN A 114 5.61 16.64 -7.67
C ASN A 114 6.06 16.92 -6.24
N TYR A 115 7.04 16.16 -5.76
CA TYR A 115 7.59 16.25 -4.42
C TYR A 115 8.44 17.50 -4.24
N GLU A 116 9.20 17.92 -5.25
CA GLU A 116 10.03 19.12 -5.21
C GLU A 116 9.73 19.95 -6.47
N ARG A 117 8.61 20.69 -6.46
CA ARG A 117 8.18 21.50 -7.62
C ARG A 117 9.07 22.71 -7.88
N GLN A 118 9.72 23.21 -6.84
CA GLN A 118 10.71 24.28 -6.89
C GLN A 118 11.99 23.76 -6.25
N ARG A 119 13.14 24.06 -6.86
CA ARG A 119 14.44 23.60 -6.35
C ARG A 119 14.64 24.03 -4.89
N GLY A 120 14.98 23.06 -4.04
CA GLY A 120 15.20 23.26 -2.61
C GLY A 120 13.92 23.34 -1.77
N LYS A 121 12.72 23.13 -2.35
CA LYS A 121 11.43 23.18 -1.64
C LYS A 121 10.66 21.86 -1.76
N PRO A 122 11.09 20.81 -1.04
CA PRO A 122 10.35 19.54 -1.00
C PRO A 122 9.05 19.65 -0.19
N ASP A 123 8.03 18.89 -0.59
CA ASP A 123 6.71 18.79 0.05
C ASP A 123 6.74 17.83 1.27
N ASP A 124 7.68 18.10 2.18
CA ASP A 124 7.90 17.32 3.40
C ASP A 124 6.69 17.36 4.34
N GLU A 125 6.14 18.55 4.55
CA GLU A 125 5.03 18.77 5.49
C GLU A 125 3.84 17.87 5.13
N ARG A 126 3.55 17.77 3.84
CA ARG A 126 2.50 16.88 3.33
C ARG A 126 2.82 15.41 3.56
N THR A 127 4.09 15.02 3.43
CA THR A 127 4.52 13.65 3.67
C THR A 127 4.44 13.31 5.17
N GLU A 128 4.82 14.24 6.03
CA GLU A 128 4.77 14.12 7.49
C GLU A 128 3.34 14.03 8.02
N GLU A 129 2.39 14.72 7.39
CA GLU A 129 0.96 14.57 7.67
C GLU A 129 0.49 13.12 7.44
N ILE A 130 0.85 12.53 6.31
CA ILE A 130 0.50 11.13 5.99
C ILE A 130 1.21 10.17 6.96
N VAL A 131 2.50 10.41 7.23
CA VAL A 131 3.30 9.60 8.16
C VAL A 131 2.65 9.54 9.54
N ARG A 132 2.28 10.70 10.11
CA ARG A 132 1.62 10.75 11.42
C ARG A 132 0.32 9.96 11.41
N TRP A 133 -0.52 10.17 10.39
CA TRP A 133 -1.80 9.46 10.26
C TRP A 133 -1.61 7.93 10.19
N CYS A 134 -0.61 7.45 9.44
CA CYS A 134 -0.31 6.02 9.35
C CYS A 134 0.22 5.46 10.67
N LYS A 135 1.10 6.19 11.38
CA LYS A 135 1.67 5.76 12.67
C LYS A 135 0.60 5.60 13.74
N ASP A 136 -0.31 6.57 13.85
CA ASP A 136 -1.42 6.53 14.82
C ASP A 136 -2.34 5.32 14.63
N ARG A 137 -2.29 4.70 13.44
CA ARG A 137 -3.15 3.58 13.03
C ARG A 137 -2.41 2.25 12.90
N GLY A 138 -1.09 2.26 13.11
CA GLY A 138 -0.24 1.09 12.93
C GLY A 138 -0.24 0.58 11.48
N ILE A 139 -0.25 1.49 10.51
CA ILE A 139 -0.18 1.19 9.07
C ILE A 139 1.29 1.24 8.65
N THR A 140 1.80 0.15 8.08
CA THR A 140 3.16 0.09 7.54
C THR A 140 3.28 0.97 6.29
N MET A 141 4.39 1.67 6.13
CA MET A 141 4.58 2.64 5.05
C MET A 141 5.67 2.20 4.07
N LYS A 142 5.52 2.61 2.81
CA LYS A 142 6.55 2.50 1.76
C LYS A 142 6.67 3.81 1.00
N GLY A 143 7.89 4.29 0.80
CA GLY A 143 8.18 5.47 -0.03
C GLY A 143 8.36 5.07 -1.49
N HIS A 144 7.67 5.73 -2.41
CA HIS A 144 7.69 5.39 -3.83
C HIS A 144 7.69 6.62 -4.77
N PRO A 145 8.67 6.74 -5.68
CA PRO A 145 10.02 6.21 -5.62
C PRO A 145 11.03 7.34 -5.42
N LEU A 146 12.27 6.99 -5.07
CA LEU A 146 13.32 8.00 -4.90
C LEU A 146 13.98 8.40 -6.22
N ALA A 147 14.15 7.47 -7.15
CA ALA A 147 14.65 7.71 -8.51
C ALA A 147 13.74 7.03 -9.54
N TRP A 148 13.31 7.79 -10.55
CA TRP A 148 12.49 7.27 -11.64
C TRP A 148 12.70 8.09 -12.91
N ASN A 149 13.04 7.42 -14.00
CA ASN A 149 13.30 7.98 -15.34
C ASN A 149 12.02 8.35 -16.12
N TYR A 150 10.93 8.70 -15.44
CA TYR A 150 9.65 8.98 -16.09
C TYR A 150 9.44 10.46 -16.37
N VAL A 151 9.61 11.31 -15.36
CA VAL A 151 9.43 12.77 -15.46
C VAL A 151 10.44 13.46 -14.55
N ASP A 152 11.15 14.44 -15.09
CA ASP A 152 12.04 15.28 -14.31
C ASP A 152 11.33 16.54 -13.78
N PRO A 153 11.76 17.09 -12.63
CA PRO A 153 11.31 18.41 -12.20
C PRO A 153 11.68 19.47 -13.22
N ARG A 154 10.78 20.43 -13.48
CA ARG A 154 10.99 21.49 -14.50
C ARG A 154 12.21 22.38 -14.25
N TRP A 155 12.70 22.44 -13.02
CA TRP A 155 13.89 23.22 -12.65
C TRP A 155 15.19 22.44 -12.77
N LEU A 156 15.12 21.12 -13.02
CA LEU A 156 16.31 20.30 -13.20
C LEU A 156 16.96 20.66 -14.53
N ALA A 157 18.26 20.94 -14.51
CA ALA A 157 19.00 21.27 -15.71
C ALA A 157 19.17 20.01 -16.58
N ASP A 158 19.24 20.20 -17.89
CA ASP A 158 19.56 19.14 -18.87
C ASP A 158 21.07 18.85 -18.88
N ASP A 159 21.57 18.41 -17.72
CA ASP A 159 22.95 17.98 -17.48
C ASP A 159 22.89 16.66 -16.70
N PRO A 160 23.20 15.52 -17.34
CA PRO A 160 23.13 14.20 -16.70
C PRO A 160 24.01 14.06 -15.46
N GLY A 161 25.21 14.66 -15.47
CA GLY A 161 26.13 14.59 -14.33
C GLY A 161 25.57 15.37 -13.14
N ARG A 162 25.04 16.57 -13.40
CA ARG A 162 24.39 17.37 -12.36
C ARG A 162 23.09 16.75 -11.87
N ALA A 163 22.30 16.15 -12.76
CA ALA A 163 21.07 15.45 -12.42
C ALA A 163 21.35 14.27 -11.47
N MET A 164 22.37 13.45 -11.79
CA MET A 164 22.80 12.34 -10.94
C MET A 164 23.23 12.82 -9.54
N GLU A 165 24.05 13.87 -9.45
CA GLU A 165 24.49 14.44 -8.18
C GLU A 165 23.30 14.89 -7.31
N LEU A 166 22.34 15.59 -7.91
CA LEU A 166 21.12 16.05 -7.24
C LEU A 166 20.22 14.88 -6.83
N GLN A 167 20.09 13.87 -7.66
CA GLN A 167 19.31 12.66 -7.41
C GLN A 167 19.87 11.88 -6.21
N LEU A 168 21.19 11.70 -6.12
CA LEU A 168 21.84 11.05 -4.98
C LEU A 168 21.70 11.87 -3.69
N LYS A 169 21.87 13.20 -3.78
CA LYS A 169 21.63 14.10 -2.64
C LYS A 169 20.20 14.00 -2.13
N ARG A 170 19.22 13.98 -3.04
CA ARG A 170 17.80 13.79 -2.72
C ARG A 170 17.54 12.45 -2.03
N ILE A 171 18.04 11.34 -2.58
CA ILE A 171 17.87 10.00 -2.00
C ILE A 171 18.34 10.00 -0.54
N GLY A 172 19.57 10.46 -0.30
CA GLY A 172 20.12 10.50 1.06
C GLY A 172 19.31 11.40 2.00
N ARG A 173 18.83 12.54 1.50
CA ARG A 173 18.00 13.47 2.27
C ARG A 173 16.65 12.88 2.65
N CYS A 174 15.93 12.27 1.72
CA CYS A 174 14.63 11.63 1.99
C CYS A 174 14.76 10.48 2.99
N VAL A 175 15.73 9.57 2.78
CA VAL A 175 15.94 8.42 3.69
C VAL A 175 16.32 8.91 5.09
N ARG A 176 17.21 9.90 5.22
CA ARG A 176 17.59 10.44 6.55
C ARG A 176 16.44 11.16 7.26
N ARG A 177 15.60 11.90 6.53
CA ARG A 177 14.46 12.64 7.08
C ARG A 177 13.46 11.69 7.73
N PHE A 178 13.11 10.59 7.05
CA PHE A 178 12.05 9.65 7.45
C PHE A 178 12.56 8.34 8.06
N ARG A 179 13.84 8.27 8.46
CA ARG A 179 14.51 7.04 8.93
C ARG A 179 13.86 6.33 10.13
N ASN A 180 13.07 7.05 10.92
CA ASN A 180 12.39 6.51 12.11
C ASN A 180 10.89 6.29 11.88
N ASP A 181 10.44 6.56 10.65
CA ASP A 181 9.03 6.53 10.28
C ASP A 181 8.74 5.46 9.21
N MET A 182 9.69 5.21 8.31
CA MET A 182 9.47 4.34 7.16
C MET A 182 10.74 3.62 6.70
N ASP A 183 10.68 2.30 6.70
CA ASP A 183 11.82 1.43 6.39
C ASP A 183 11.78 0.84 4.97
N ILE A 184 10.64 0.91 4.28
CA ILE A 184 10.46 0.32 2.95
C ILE A 184 10.54 1.42 1.90
N TRP A 185 11.45 1.26 0.94
CA TRP A 185 11.69 2.24 -0.12
C TRP A 185 11.81 1.57 -1.48
N ASP A 186 11.07 2.09 -2.45
CA ASP A 186 11.42 1.89 -3.85
C ASP A 186 12.49 2.93 -4.21
N VAL A 187 13.76 2.54 -4.04
CA VAL A 187 14.90 3.45 -4.31
C VAL A 187 14.94 3.82 -5.79
N VAL A 188 14.81 2.82 -6.66
CA VAL A 188 14.77 2.98 -8.11
C VAL A 188 13.50 2.32 -8.63
N ASN A 189 12.72 3.04 -9.45
CA ASN A 189 11.56 2.48 -10.12
C ASN A 189 11.81 2.35 -11.62
N ALA A 190 11.52 1.17 -12.17
CA ALA A 190 11.51 0.88 -13.61
C ALA A 190 12.76 1.33 -14.39
N ALA A 191 13.96 1.13 -13.83
CA ALA A 191 15.22 1.30 -14.56
C ALA A 191 15.37 0.21 -15.63
N LYS A 192 14.68 0.40 -16.74
CA LYS A 192 14.95 -0.31 -17.99
C LYS A 192 15.84 0.56 -18.87
N PRO A 193 16.74 -0.03 -19.66
CA PRO A 193 17.34 0.69 -20.78
C PRO A 193 16.22 1.29 -21.65
N TYR A 194 16.41 2.50 -22.13
CA TYR A 194 15.74 2.88 -23.37
C TYR A 194 16.39 2.01 -24.46
N ASP A 195 15.59 1.18 -25.13
CA ASP A 195 15.98 0.55 -26.39
C ASP A 195 16.20 1.63 -27.47
#